data_AF-A0A2S8PP24-F1
#
_entry.id   AF-A0A2S8PP24-F1
#
_cell.length_a   1.000
_cell.length_b   1.000
_cell.length_c   1.000
_cell.angle_alpha   90.00
_cell.angle_beta   90.00
_cell.angle_gamma   90.00
#
_symmetry.space_group_name_H-M   'P 1'
#
loop_
_entity.id
_entity.type
_entity.pdbx_description
1 polymer ?
#
loop_
_entity_poly.entity_id
_entity_poly.type
_entity_poly.pdbx_seq_one_letter_code
_entity_poly.pdbx_strand_id
1 'polypeptide(L)'
;MELPMEETNKVFSLSNPEELSDIFKGAGFKDVDIRPVRHLQRISSIKELLLHQKEMASGMMGKGLGSIDDEIRSRLISKIKEAFEPYEGKRGIEIPGESLLVHGTK
;
A
#
# COMPACT_ATOMS: atom_id res chain seq x y z
N MET A 1 24.19 19.92 -3.26
CA MET A 1 24.72 18.58 -3.58
C MET A 1 23.49 17.75 -3.92
N GLU A 2 23.16 17.69 -5.21
CA GLU A 2 21.99 16.95 -5.70
C GLU A 2 22.33 15.47 -5.62
N LEU A 3 21.47 14.70 -4.92
CA LEU A 3 21.62 13.25 -4.87
C LEU A 3 21.34 12.70 -6.28
N PRO A 4 22.20 11.81 -6.81
CA PRO A 4 21.96 11.22 -8.12
C PRO A 4 20.66 10.41 -8.08
N MET A 5 19.74 10.72 -9.00
CA MET A 5 18.57 9.91 -9.30
C MET A 5 19.01 8.61 -10.02
N GLU A 6 19.72 7.73 -9.33
CA GLU A 6 19.87 6.35 -9.76
C GLU A 6 18.82 5.50 -9.03
N GLU A 7 17.89 4.95 -9.82
CA GLU A 7 16.92 3.90 -9.49
C GLU A 7 16.09 4.06 -8.21
N THR A 8 15.13 5.00 -8.21
CA THR A 8 14.01 4.99 -7.25
C THR A 8 12.96 3.89 -7.54
N ASN A 9 13.42 2.69 -7.95
CA ASN A 9 12.60 1.50 -8.13
C ASN A 9 12.81 0.47 -7.01
N LYS A 10 13.39 0.87 -5.87
CA LYS A 10 13.26 0.07 -4.66
C LYS A 10 11.81 0.16 -4.19
N VAL A 11 11.05 -0.89 -4.50
CA VAL A 11 9.75 -1.13 -3.90
C VAL A 11 9.98 -1.29 -2.41
N PHE A 12 9.58 -0.28 -1.64
CA PHE A 12 9.69 -0.33 -0.19
C PHE A 12 8.75 -1.43 0.33
N SER A 13 9.31 -2.43 1.02
CA SER A 13 8.53 -3.46 1.68
C SER A 13 8.23 -3.06 3.12
N LEU A 14 6.96 -3.08 3.51
CA LEU A 14 6.55 -2.95 4.91
C LEU A 14 7.11 -4.08 5.80
N SER A 15 7.63 -5.15 5.22
CA SER A 15 8.23 -6.27 5.97
C SER A 15 9.66 -6.03 6.46
N ASN A 16 10.29 -4.90 6.12
CA ASN A 16 11.66 -4.58 6.54
C ASN A 16 11.72 -3.22 7.25
N PRO A 17 11.29 -3.14 8.52
CA PRO A 17 11.23 -1.88 9.26
C PRO A 17 12.62 -1.26 9.50
N GLU A 18 13.70 -2.05 9.48
CA GLU A 18 15.07 -1.55 9.65
C GLU A 18 15.50 -0.66 8.47
N GLU A 19 15.19 -1.07 7.24
CA GLU A 19 15.48 -0.26 6.03
C GLU A 19 14.75 1.08 6.06
N LEU A 20 13.54 1.12 6.61
CA LEU A 20 12.82 2.38 6.82
C LEU A 20 13.52 3.28 7.86
N SER A 21 14.05 2.68 8.93
CA SER A 21 14.79 3.41 9.97
C SER A 21 16.02 4.09 9.38
N ASP A 22 16.77 3.38 8.55
CA ASP A 22 17.98 3.89 7.90
C ASP A 22 17.66 5.04 6.92
N ILE A 23 16.56 4.95 6.18
CA ILE A 23 16.10 6.04 5.29
C ILE A 23 15.83 7.31 6.10
N PHE A 24 15.07 7.22 7.21
CA PHE A 24 14.76 8.41 8.02
C PHE A 24 16.00 8.97 8.74
N LYS A 25 16.90 8.12 9.23
CA LYS A 25 18.18 8.56 9.81
C LYS A 25 19.06 9.25 8.77
N GLY A 26 19.15 8.71 7.55
CA GLY A 26 19.85 9.34 6.43
C GLY A 26 19.28 10.70 6.04
N ALA A 27 17.98 10.93 6.26
CA ALA A 27 17.31 12.22 6.09
C ALA A 27 17.50 13.20 7.26
N GLY A 28 18.28 12.82 8.29
CA GLY A 28 18.64 13.67 9.42
C GLY A 28 17.69 13.58 10.62
N PHE A 29 16.75 12.64 10.64
CA PHE A 29 15.94 12.38 11.83
C PHE A 29 16.74 11.60 12.89
N LYS A 30 16.47 11.90 14.15
CA LYS A 30 17.04 11.24 15.33
C LYS A 30 15.95 10.44 16.05
N ASP A 31 16.38 9.49 16.88
CA ASP A 31 15.50 8.67 17.72
C ASP A 31 14.36 8.01 16.93
N VAL A 32 14.69 7.52 15.72
CA VAL A 32 13.72 6.92 14.80
C VAL A 32 13.25 5.57 15.37
N ASP A 33 12.02 5.54 15.87
CA ASP A 33 11.28 4.36 16.31
C ASP A 33 10.28 3.95 15.24
N ILE A 34 10.22 2.65 14.93
CA ILE A 34 9.33 2.10 13.92
C ILE A 34 8.66 0.88 14.53
N ARG A 35 7.33 0.92 14.58
CA ARG A 35 6.54 -0.16 15.16
C ARG A 35 5.38 -0.57 14.26
N PRO A 36 5.10 -1.88 14.13
CA PRO A 36 3.90 -2.35 13.46
C PRO A 36 2.66 -2.02 14.31
N VAL A 37 1.62 -1.53 13.66
CA VAL A 37 0.31 -1.26 14.25
C VAL A 37 -0.74 -2.00 13.45
N ARG A 38 -1.28 -3.06 14.06
CA ARG A 38 -2.44 -3.77 13.54
C ARG A 38 -3.68 -2.90 13.68
N HIS A 39 -4.47 -2.86 12.63
CA HIS A 39 -5.71 -2.10 12.60
C HIS A 39 -6.74 -2.79 11.70
N LEU A 40 -8.00 -2.44 11.87
CA LEU A 40 -9.05 -2.89 10.98
C LEU A 40 -9.20 -1.86 9.85
N GLN A 41 -8.83 -2.26 8.63
CA GLN A 41 -9.07 -1.42 7.46
C GLN A 41 -10.53 -1.59 7.05
N ARG A 42 -11.23 -0.46 6.89
CA ARG A 42 -12.60 -0.43 6.40
C ARG A 42 -12.63 0.15 5.00
N ILE A 43 -13.29 -0.56 4.09
CA ILE A 43 -13.47 -0.18 2.70
C ILE A 43 -14.97 -0.22 2.43
N SER A 44 -15.57 0.86 1.93
CA SER A 44 -17.02 0.91 1.80
C SER A 44 -17.53 -0.06 0.72
N SER A 45 -16.75 -0.31 -0.34
CA SER A 45 -17.01 -1.37 -1.33
C SER A 45 -15.78 -1.72 -2.16
N ILE A 46 -15.80 -2.89 -2.82
CA ILE A 46 -14.75 -3.29 -3.79
C ILE A 46 -14.69 -2.31 -4.96
N LYS A 47 -15.84 -1.77 -5.38
CA LYS A 47 -15.90 -0.77 -6.43
C LYS A 47 -15.13 0.49 -6.05
N GLU A 48 -15.28 0.95 -4.81
CA GLU A 48 -14.54 2.11 -4.29
C GLU A 48 -13.05 1.81 -4.15
N LEU A 49 -12.68 0.62 -3.67
CA LEU A 49 -11.27 0.19 -3.63
C LEU A 49 -10.62 0.25 -5.01
N LEU A 50 -11.28 -0.32 -6.02
CA LEU A 50 -10.77 -0.35 -7.39
C LEU A 50 -10.73 1.06 -8.01
N LEU A 51 -11.70 1.92 -7.69
CA LEU A 51 -11.69 3.32 -8.13
C LEU A 51 -10.53 4.07 -7.49
N HIS A 52 -10.33 3.93 -6.18
CA HIS A 52 -9.20 4.52 -5.46
C HIS A 52 -7.86 4.02 -6.02
N GLN A 53 -7.72 2.72 -6.30
CA GLN A 53 -6.50 2.20 -6.93
C GLN A 53 -6.32 2.72 -8.36
N LYS A 54 -7.39 2.95 -9.13
CA LYS A 54 -7.28 3.53 -10.47
C LYS A 54 -6.89 5.01 -10.43
N GLU A 55 -7.44 5.78 -9.49
CA GLU A 55 -7.30 7.25 -9.43
C GLU A 55 -6.10 7.70 -8.60
N MET A 56 -5.77 6.97 -7.52
CA MET A 56 -4.72 7.32 -6.56
C MET A 56 -3.47 6.46 -6.69
N ALA A 57 -3.52 5.31 -7.37
CA ALA A 57 -2.31 4.50 -7.56
C ALA A 57 -1.47 5.04 -8.72
N SER A 58 -0.62 6.01 -8.39
CA SER A 58 0.65 6.22 -9.07
C SER A 58 1.64 5.05 -8.86
N GLY A 59 1.26 4.05 -8.04
CA GLY A 59 2.00 2.80 -7.79
C GLY A 59 1.87 1.73 -8.88
N MET A 60 2.66 0.66 -8.74
CA MET A 60 2.77 -0.41 -9.76
C MET A 60 1.44 -1.12 -10.06
N MET A 61 0.53 -1.20 -9.09
CA MET A 61 -0.77 -1.86 -9.26
C MET A 61 -1.71 -1.08 -10.20
N GLY A 62 -1.80 0.25 -10.07
CA GLY A 62 -2.58 1.09 -10.98
C GLY A 62 -2.07 1.03 -12.41
N LYS A 63 -0.73 1.07 -12.58
CA LYS A 63 -0.08 0.90 -13.89
C LYS A 63 -0.37 -0.48 -14.51
N GLY A 64 -0.22 -1.55 -13.73
CA GLY A 64 -0.48 -2.91 -14.19
C GLY A 64 -1.94 -3.14 -14.60
N LEU A 65 -2.90 -2.61 -13.83
CA LEU A 65 -4.33 -2.69 -14.15
C LEU A 65 -4.72 -1.90 -15.41
N GLY A 66 -4.03 -0.78 -15.67
CA GLY A 66 -4.21 0.03 -16.88
C GLY A 66 -3.71 -0.66 -18.16
N SER A 67 -2.68 -1.50 -18.06
CA SER A 67 -2.00 -2.12 -19.22
C SER A 67 -2.56 -3.47 -19.67
N ILE A 68 -3.45 -4.11 -18.89
CA ILE A 68 -4.05 -5.40 -19.26
C ILE A 68 -5.32 -5.22 -20.10
N ASP A 69 -5.60 -6.21 -20.96
CA ASP A 69 -6.82 -6.24 -21.77
C ASP A 69 -8.10 -6.33 -20.91
N ASP A 70 -9.23 -5.95 -21.50
CA ASP A 70 -10.51 -5.85 -20.79
C ASP A 70 -11.04 -7.20 -20.29
N GLU A 71 -10.72 -8.30 -20.99
CA GLU A 71 -11.16 -9.64 -20.58
C GLU A 71 -10.41 -10.12 -19.34
N ILE A 72 -9.08 -9.99 -19.34
CA ILE A 72 -8.21 -10.27 -18.20
C ILE A 72 -8.55 -9.34 -17.05
N ARG A 73 -8.81 -8.06 -17.32
CA ARG A 73 -9.26 -7.09 -16.31
C ARG A 73 -10.55 -7.53 -15.63
N SER A 74 -11.55 -7.96 -16.41
CA SER A 74 -12.82 -8.44 -15.88
C SER A 74 -12.64 -9.68 -15.00
N ARG A 75 -11.86 -10.66 -15.46
CA ARG A 75 -11.53 -11.87 -14.69
C ARG A 75 -10.77 -11.54 -13.39
N LEU A 76 -9.81 -10.63 -13.45
CA LEU A 76 -9.05 -10.17 -12.29
C LEU A 76 -9.97 -9.49 -11.26
N ILE A 77 -10.87 -8.63 -11.71
CA ILE A 77 -11.86 -7.98 -10.84
C ILE A 77 -12.75 -9.02 -10.16
N SER A 78 -13.21 -10.06 -10.88
CA SER A 78 -13.99 -11.15 -10.27
C SER A 78 -13.21 -11.86 -9.16
N LYS A 79 -11.95 -12.21 -9.42
CA LYS A 79 -11.09 -12.85 -8.42
C LYS A 79 -10.82 -11.95 -7.20
N ILE A 80 -10.65 -10.65 -7.41
CA ILE A 80 -10.53 -9.69 -6.31
C ILE A 80 -11.82 -9.68 -5.49
N LYS A 81 -12.99 -9.75 -6.13
CA LYS A 81 -14.26 -9.84 -5.40
C LYS A 81 -14.33 -11.09 -4.53
N GLU A 82 -14.12 -12.25 -5.13
CA GLU A 82 -14.13 -13.55 -4.45
C GLU A 82 -13.17 -13.58 -3.25
N ALA A 83 -11.95 -13.02 -3.40
CA ALA A 83 -10.97 -12.97 -2.32
C ALA A 83 -11.41 -12.08 -1.13
N PHE A 84 -12.29 -11.11 -1.36
CA PHE A 84 -12.76 -10.17 -0.35
C PHE A 84 -14.08 -10.60 0.29
N GLU A 85 -14.81 -11.57 -0.28
CA GLU A 85 -16.06 -12.12 0.26
C GLU A 85 -15.98 -12.50 1.76
N PRO A 86 -14.89 -13.15 2.25
CA PRO A 86 -14.80 -13.51 3.66
C PRO A 86 -14.75 -12.32 4.63
N TYR A 87 -14.46 -11.12 4.11
CA TYR A 87 -14.28 -9.89 4.88
C TYR A 87 -15.48 -8.95 4.76
N GLU A 88 -16.55 -9.34 4.06
CA GLU A 88 -17.77 -8.55 3.97
C GLU A 88 -18.49 -8.48 5.33
N GLY A 89 -18.83 -7.27 5.75
CA GLY A 89 -19.52 -7.00 7.01
C GLY A 89 -20.58 -5.91 6.87
N LYS A 90 -21.24 -5.58 8.00
CA LYS A 90 -22.36 -4.63 8.03
C LYS A 90 -21.99 -3.19 7.61
N ARG A 91 -20.70 -2.86 7.55
CA ARG A 91 -20.18 -1.51 7.27
C ARG A 91 -19.29 -1.49 6.01
N GLY A 92 -19.49 -2.45 5.10
CA GLY A 92 -18.60 -2.70 3.98
C GLY A 92 -17.60 -3.80 4.32
N ILE A 93 -16.40 -3.73 3.76
CA ILE A 93 -15.37 -4.76 3.88
C ILE A 93 -14.43 -4.38 5.02
N GLU A 94 -14.23 -5.31 5.94
CA GLU A 94 -13.41 -5.15 7.14
C GLU A 94 -12.23 -6.14 7.10
N ILE A 95 -11.03 -5.65 6.77
CA ILE A 95 -9.84 -6.49 6.56
C ILE A 95 -8.81 -6.21 7.68
N PRO A 96 -8.16 -7.23 8.24
CA PRO A 96 -7.00 -7.02 9.10
C PRO A 96 -5.87 -6.37 8.29
N GLY A 97 -5.48 -5.16 8.69
CA GLY A 97 -4.38 -4.41 8.12
C GLY A 97 -3.24 -4.25 9.12
N GLU A 98 -2.05 -3.95 8.60
CA GLU A 98 -0.88 -3.57 9.38
C GLU A 98 -0.23 -2.34 8.74
N SER A 99 0.09 -1.35 9.58
CA SER A 99 0.82 -0.16 9.18
C SER A 99 2.10 -0.06 9.99
N LEU A 100 3.15 0.53 9.43
CA LEU A 100 4.30 0.96 10.21
C LEU A 100 4.07 2.37 10.71
N LEU A 101 4.02 2.55 12.04
CA LEU A 101 4.06 3.89 12.65
C LEU A 101 5.52 4.27 12.86
N VAL A 102 5.93 5.36 12.22
CA VAL A 102 7.27 5.94 12.37
C VAL A 102 7.19 7.16 13.28
N HIS A 103 8.06 7.21 14.27
CA HIS A 103 8.27 8.35 15.14
C HIS A 103 9.75 8.74 15.10
N GLY A 104 10.05 10.04 14.98
CA GLY A 104 11.41 10.55 15.01
C GLY A 104 11.41 12.06 15.24
N THR A 105 12.51 12.58 15.77
CA THR A 105 12.71 14.01 16.00
C THR A 105 13.70 14.57 14.98
N LYS A 106 13.66 15.87 14.71
CA LYS A 106 14.60 16.53 13.80
C LYS A 106 15.34 17.63 14.52
#